data_AF-A0A162K5Y4-F1
#
_entry.id   AF-A0A162K5Y4-F1
#
_cell.length_a   1.000
_cell.length_b   1.000
_cell.length_c   1.000
_cell.angle_alpha   90.00
_cell.angle_beta   90.00
_cell.angle_gamma   90.00
#
_symmetry.space_group_name_H-M   'P 1'
#
loop_
_entity.id
_entity.type
_entity.pdbx_description
1 polymer ?
#
loop_
_entity_poly.entity_id
_entity_poly.type
_entity_poly.pdbx_seq_one_letter_code
_entity_poly.pdbx_strand_id
1 'polypeptide(L)'
;MNNLVKRDLLIFIFCFILYGLNEYIFKGLDVQLHWFFVGHYNDVLASIILLSYSSLLIVIFAKREIKNFLLCSFLILLVGLFWEYVTPYYKKSTPDPFDIVAYYIGFLIYWFFVKLTRRKV
;
A
#
# COMPACT_ATOMS: atom_id res chain seq x y z
N MET A 1 -18.25 -6.60 -11.99
CA MET A 1 -18.21 -6.37 -10.53
C MET A 1 -17.45 -7.46 -9.79
N ASN A 2 -17.81 -8.74 -9.93
CA ASN A 2 -17.10 -9.86 -9.29
C ASN A 2 -15.60 -9.92 -9.58
N ASN A 3 -15.17 -9.58 -10.81
CA ASN A 3 -13.75 -9.59 -11.18
C ASN A 3 -12.94 -8.49 -10.48
N LEU A 4 -13.55 -7.32 -10.18
CA LEU A 4 -12.89 -6.24 -9.45
C LEU A 4 -12.67 -6.63 -7.99
N VAL A 5 -13.72 -7.16 -7.35
CA VAL A 5 -13.66 -7.67 -5.98
C VAL A 5 -12.61 -8.77 -5.87
N LYS A 6 -12.62 -9.75 -6.79
CA LYS A 6 -11.60 -10.82 -6.80
C LYS A 6 -10.19 -10.28 -6.94
N ARG A 7 -9.95 -9.32 -7.86
CA ARG A 7 -8.63 -8.69 -8.04
C ARG A 7 -8.15 -8.02 -6.76
N ASP A 8 -8.95 -7.11 -6.21
CA ASP A 8 -8.52 -6.31 -5.05
C ASP A 8 -8.39 -7.19 -3.80
N LEU A 9 -9.22 -8.23 -3.66
CA LEU A 9 -9.09 -9.22 -2.59
C LEU A 9 -7.81 -10.05 -2.71
N LEU A 10 -7.46 -10.48 -3.93
CA LEU A 10 -6.20 -11.20 -4.17
C LEU A 10 -4.98 -10.32 -3.84
N ILE A 11 -4.98 -9.06 -4.27
CA ILE A 11 -3.91 -8.11 -3.94
C ILE A 11 -3.80 -7.94 -2.41
N PHE A 12 -4.93 -7.72 -1.74
CA PHE A 12 -4.99 -7.55 -0.29
C PHE A 12 -4.40 -8.76 0.44
N ILE A 13 -4.89 -9.97 0.15
CA ILE A 13 -4.40 -11.21 0.78
C ILE A 13 -2.91 -11.42 0.48
N PHE A 14 -2.49 -11.21 -0.77
CA PHE A 14 -1.10 -11.38 -1.16
C PHE A 14 -0.17 -10.43 -0.41
N CYS A 15 -0.55 -9.17 -0.23
CA CYS A 15 0.25 -8.21 0.55
C CYS A 15 0.35 -8.60 2.03
N PHE A 16 -0.70 -9.18 2.64
CA PHE A 16 -0.61 -9.70 4.01
C PHE A 16 0.33 -10.91 4.13
N ILE A 17 0.34 -11.78 3.11
CA ILE A 17 1.31 -12.89 3.06
C ILE A 17 2.73 -12.33 2.97
N LEU A 18 2.98 -11.36 2.08
CA LEU A 18 4.28 -10.71 1.95
C LEU A 18 4.71 -9.99 3.23
N TYR A 19 3.79 -9.33 3.92
CA TYR A 19 4.05 -8.74 5.23
C TYR A 19 4.50 -9.78 6.25
N GLY A 20 3.80 -10.92 6.32
CA GLY A 20 4.20 -12.04 7.17
C GLY A 20 5.59 -12.58 6.82
N LEU A 21 5.88 -12.77 5.52
CA LEU A 21 7.21 -13.19 5.07
C LEU A 21 8.30 -12.18 5.45
N ASN A 22 8.01 -10.88 5.37
CA ASN A 22 8.94 -9.86 5.81
C ASN A 22 9.24 -9.95 7.31
N GLU A 23 8.19 -10.05 8.13
CA GLU A 23 8.30 -10.05 9.59
C GLU A 23 9.02 -11.30 10.12
N TYR A 24 8.75 -12.47 9.55
CA TYR A 24 9.29 -13.73 10.05
C TYR A 24 10.58 -14.19 9.35
N ILE A 25 10.84 -13.74 8.11
CA ILE A 25 11.94 -14.25 7.30
C ILE A 25 12.87 -13.12 6.88
N PHE A 26 12.38 -12.13 6.10
CA PHE A 26 13.28 -11.19 5.43
C PHE A 26 14.02 -10.25 6.39
N LYS A 27 13.40 -9.85 7.49
CA LYS A 27 14.08 -9.10 8.56
C LYS A 27 15.19 -9.89 9.24
N GLY A 28 15.20 -11.22 9.16
CA GLY A 28 16.26 -12.07 9.72
C GLY A 28 17.40 -12.37 8.76
N LEU A 29 17.29 -11.98 7.49
CA LEU A 29 18.32 -12.24 6.49
C LEU A 29 19.33 -11.09 6.45
N ASP A 30 20.63 -11.43 6.51
CA ASP A 30 21.73 -10.48 6.39
C ASP A 30 22.08 -10.25 4.90
N VAL A 31 21.22 -9.51 4.22
CA VAL A 31 21.35 -9.18 2.78
C VAL A 31 21.61 -7.69 2.62
N GLN A 32 22.20 -7.26 1.51
CA GLN A 32 22.47 -5.83 1.21
C GLN A 32 21.23 -4.91 1.29
N LEU A 33 20.02 -5.48 1.17
CA LEU A 33 18.73 -4.78 1.26
C LEU A 33 18.07 -4.88 2.64
N HIS A 34 18.77 -5.36 3.67
CA HIS A 34 18.22 -5.55 5.01
C HIS A 34 17.60 -4.26 5.58
N TRP A 35 18.27 -3.11 5.41
CA TRP A 35 17.77 -1.80 5.83
C TRP A 35 16.39 -1.45 5.24
N PHE A 36 16.13 -1.85 3.98
CA PHE A 36 14.86 -1.63 3.32
C PHE A 36 13.76 -2.55 3.86
N PHE A 37 14.06 -3.84 4.05
CA PHE A 37 13.09 -4.80 4.60
C PHE A 37 12.71 -4.48 6.05
N VAL A 38 13.65 -3.96 6.83
CA VAL A 38 13.41 -3.54 8.21
C VAL A 38 12.66 -2.21 8.28
N GLY A 39 13.08 -1.22 7.47
CA GLY A 39 12.61 0.17 7.57
C GLY A 39 11.37 0.49 6.74
N HIS A 40 11.35 0.14 5.45
CA HIS A 40 10.44 0.78 4.48
C HIS A 40 9.54 -0.19 3.70
N TYR A 41 9.89 -1.48 3.64
CA TYR A 41 9.13 -2.46 2.85
C TYR A 41 7.67 -2.57 3.31
N ASN A 42 7.46 -2.49 4.62
CA ASN A 42 6.12 -2.55 5.19
C ASN A 42 5.29 -1.31 4.82
N ASP A 43 5.89 -0.13 4.66
CA ASP A 43 5.19 1.10 4.22
C ASP A 43 4.77 1.03 2.75
N VAL A 44 5.60 0.41 1.90
CA VAL A 44 5.22 0.05 0.53
C VAL A 44 3.98 -0.84 0.55
N LEU A 45 3.98 -1.90 1.37
CA LEU A 45 2.82 -2.79 1.47
C LEU A 45 1.59 -2.09 2.05
N ALA A 46 1.77 -1.21 3.04
CA ALA A 46 0.69 -0.52 3.72
C ALA A 46 -0.15 0.33 2.77
N SER A 47 0.48 1.08 1.86
CA SER A 47 -0.25 1.85 0.84
C SER A 47 -1.03 0.95 -0.13
N ILE A 48 -0.48 -0.19 -0.54
CA ILE A 48 -1.16 -1.17 -1.41
C ILE A 48 -2.36 -1.77 -0.69
N ILE A 49 -2.20 -2.15 0.58
CA ILE A 49 -3.28 -2.69 1.43
C ILE A 49 -4.38 -1.65 1.60
N LEU A 50 -4.03 -0.39 1.90
CA LEU A 50 -4.99 0.68 2.08
C LEU A 50 -5.83 0.91 0.82
N LEU A 51 -5.21 0.95 -0.35
CA LEU A 51 -5.90 1.17 -1.62
C LEU A 51 -6.76 -0.02 -2.04
N SER A 52 -6.23 -1.24 -1.93
CA SER A 52 -6.98 -2.47 -2.24
C SER A 52 -8.19 -2.64 -1.32
N TYR A 53 -8.02 -2.41 -0.01
CA TYR A 53 -9.11 -2.44 0.95
C TYR A 53 -10.16 -1.36 0.69
N SER A 54 -9.73 -0.11 0.46
CA SER A 54 -10.64 1.00 0.14
C SER A 54 -11.42 0.72 -1.15
N SER A 55 -10.77 0.18 -2.18
CA SER A 55 -11.42 -0.22 -3.42
C SER A 55 -12.45 -1.33 -3.19
N LEU A 56 -12.12 -2.35 -2.38
CA LEU A 56 -13.06 -3.42 -2.01
C LEU A 56 -14.33 -2.85 -1.36
N LEU A 57 -14.18 -1.99 -0.35
CA LEU A 57 -15.32 -1.37 0.34
C LEU A 57 -16.19 -0.56 -0.63
N ILE A 58 -15.57 0.26 -1.48
CA ILE A 58 -16.30 1.11 -2.44
C ILE A 58 -17.04 0.25 -3.48
N VAL A 59 -16.44 -0.84 -3.96
CA VAL A 59 -17.10 -1.74 -4.90
C VAL A 59 -18.25 -2.50 -4.24
N ILE A 60 -18.10 -2.94 -2.98
CA ILE A 60 -19.13 -3.70 -2.25
C ILE A 60 -20.33 -2.80 -1.90
N PHE A 61 -20.08 -1.64 -1.29
CA PHE A 61 -21.13 -0.78 -0.74
C PHE A 61 -21.68 0.22 -1.76
N ALA A 62 -20.81 0.86 -2.54
CA ALA A 62 -21.21 1.89 -3.50
C ALA A 62 -21.34 1.38 -4.94
N LYS A 63 -20.93 0.13 -5.22
CA LYS A 63 -20.94 -0.48 -6.57
C LYS A 63 -20.20 0.36 -7.62
N ARG A 64 -19.17 1.09 -7.19
CA ARG A 64 -18.36 1.98 -8.02
C ARG A 64 -16.89 1.56 -8.01
N GLU A 65 -16.16 1.98 -9.03
CA GLU A 65 -14.71 1.75 -9.13
C GLU A 65 -13.96 3.08 -9.03
N ILE A 66 -12.82 3.10 -8.34
CA ILE A 66 -11.96 4.27 -8.24
C ILE A 66 -11.14 4.43 -9.52
N LYS A 67 -11.51 5.38 -10.39
CA LYS A 67 -10.84 5.58 -11.70
C LYS A 67 -9.82 6.71 -11.74
N ASN A 68 -9.81 7.59 -10.74
CA ASN A 68 -9.01 8.79 -10.76
C ASN A 68 -7.63 8.58 -10.11
N PHE A 69 -6.57 8.63 -10.92
CA PHE A 69 -5.18 8.50 -10.47
C PHE A 69 -4.80 9.59 -9.48
N LEU A 70 -5.16 10.85 -9.78
CA LEU A 70 -4.78 12.00 -8.97
C LEU A 70 -5.43 11.92 -7.59
N LEU A 71 -6.69 11.48 -7.51
CA LEU A 71 -7.38 11.33 -6.22
C LEU A 71 -6.67 10.29 -5.34
N CYS A 72 -6.30 9.13 -5.90
CA CYS A 72 -5.52 8.12 -5.16
C CYS A 72 -4.12 8.62 -4.77
N SER A 73 -3.46 9.33 -5.68
CA SER A 73 -2.13 9.93 -5.44
C SER A 73 -2.17 10.91 -4.27
N PHE A 74 -3.12 11.87 -4.28
CA PHE A 74 -3.30 12.83 -3.20
C PHE A 74 -3.66 12.14 -1.88
N LEU A 75 -4.53 11.13 -1.91
CA LEU A 75 -4.88 10.38 -0.71
C LEU A 75 -3.65 9.74 -0.07
N ILE A 76 -2.80 9.08 -0.86
CA ILE A 76 -1.61 8.42 -0.32
C ILE A 76 -0.57 9.42 0.17
N LEU A 77 -0.39 10.55 -0.52
CA LEU A 77 0.48 11.61 -0.03
C LEU A 77 -0.03 12.19 1.29
N LEU A 78 -1.33 12.46 1.43
CA LEU A 78 -1.91 12.95 2.68
C LEU A 78 -1.77 11.93 3.81
N VAL A 79 -1.99 10.65 3.52
CA VAL A 79 -1.84 9.58 4.51
C VAL A 79 -0.38 9.44 4.94
N GLY A 80 0.58 9.44 4.00
CA GLY A 80 2.01 9.39 4.32
C GLY A 80 2.45 10.59 5.15
N LEU A 81 2.05 11.81 4.76
CA LEU A 81 2.32 13.02 5.54
C LEU A 81 1.70 12.96 6.93
N PHE A 82 0.48 12.42 7.04
CA PHE A 82 -0.19 12.27 8.32
C PHE A 82 0.57 11.29 9.21
N TRP A 83 0.90 10.10 8.71
CA TRP A 83 1.63 9.11 9.50
C TRP A 83 3.01 9.60 9.91
N GLU A 84 3.71 10.33 9.05
CA GLU A 84 5.08 10.75 9.35
C GLU A 84 5.16 11.95 10.28
N TYR A 85 4.31 12.97 10.04
CA TYR A 85 4.39 14.23 10.76
C TYR A 85 3.37 14.36 11.89
N VAL A 86 2.27 13.63 11.85
CA VAL A 86 1.24 13.70 12.90
C VAL A 86 1.45 12.64 13.99
N THR A 87 1.88 11.42 13.62
CA THR A 87 2.15 10.35 14.61
C THR A 87 3.14 10.72 15.72
N PRO A 88 4.23 11.47 15.45
CA PRO A 88 5.18 11.89 16.48
C PRO A 88 4.55 12.71 17.62
N TYR A 89 3.40 13.37 17.40
CA TYR A 89 2.73 14.13 18.46
C TYR A 89 2.10 13.25 19.54
N TYR A 90 1.81 11.99 19.26
CA TYR A 90 1.16 11.07 20.22
C TYR A 90 1.88 9.73 20.41
N LYS A 91 2.93 9.44 19.64
CA LYS A 91 3.77 8.25 19.81
C LYS A 91 5.23 8.61 19.53
N LYS A 92 6.17 8.04 20.28
CA LYS A 92 7.60 8.17 19.97
C LYS A 92 7.89 7.54 18.61
N SER A 93 8.03 8.38 17.59
CA SER A 93 8.37 8.02 16.21
C SER A 93 9.28 9.12 15.67
N THR A 94 10.26 8.73 14.84
CA THR A 94 11.17 9.69 14.21
C THR A 94 10.68 9.93 12.78
N PRO A 95 10.46 11.19 12.38
CA PRO A 95 10.11 11.51 11.00
C PRO A 95 11.17 11.03 10.00
N ASP A 96 10.80 10.15 9.07
CA ASP A 96 11.59 9.71 7.93
C ASP A 96 10.89 10.05 6.59
N PRO A 97 11.39 11.05 5.83
CA PRO A 97 10.85 11.38 4.52
C PRO A 97 10.89 10.22 3.50
N PHE A 98 11.76 9.22 3.69
CA PHE A 98 11.81 8.04 2.82
C PHE A 98 10.57 7.16 2.95
N ASP A 99 9.86 7.21 4.08
CA ASP A 99 8.60 6.47 4.26
C ASP A 99 7.51 7.03 3.36
N ILE A 100 7.47 8.36 3.15
CA ILE A 100 6.56 9.00 2.19
C ILE A 100 6.84 8.48 0.77
N VAL A 101 8.12 8.32 0.42
CA VAL A 101 8.53 7.74 -0.87
C VAL A 101 8.09 6.28 -0.96
N ALA A 102 8.25 5.50 0.11
CA ALA A 102 7.81 4.11 0.18
C ALA A 102 6.28 3.97 -0.01
N TYR A 103 5.49 4.79 0.69
CA TYR A 103 4.04 4.87 0.48
C TYR A 103 3.70 5.20 -0.98
N TYR A 104 4.41 6.14 -1.59
CA TYR A 104 4.16 6.52 -2.98
C TYR A 104 4.55 5.43 -3.97
N ILE A 105 5.64 4.70 -3.73
CA ILE A 105 6.03 3.53 -4.52
C ILE A 105 4.93 2.46 -4.47
N GLY A 106 4.40 2.15 -3.29
CA GLY A 106 3.32 1.17 -3.17
C GLY A 106 2.04 1.61 -3.87
N PHE A 107 1.70 2.91 -3.84
CA PHE A 107 0.64 3.47 -4.69
C PHE A 107 0.87 3.20 -6.18
N LEU A 108 2.07 3.49 -6.69
CA LEU A 108 2.40 3.28 -8.11
C LEU A 108 2.30 1.80 -8.48
N ILE A 109 2.76 0.89 -7.61
CA ILE A 109 2.64 -0.56 -7.79
C ILE A 109 1.17 -0.96 -7.90
N TYR A 110 0.35 -0.57 -6.92
CA TYR A 110 -1.09 -0.88 -6.93
C TYR A 110 -1.76 -0.35 -8.20
N TRP A 111 -1.51 0.90 -8.55
CA TRP A 111 -2.12 1.53 -9.72
C TRP A 111 -1.71 0.86 -11.03
N PHE A 112 -0.45 0.44 -11.14
CA PHE A 112 0.04 -0.29 -12.31
C PHE A 112 -0.72 -1.60 -12.49
N PHE A 113 -0.88 -2.40 -11.44
CA PHE A 113 -1.65 -3.64 -11.49
C PHE A 113 -3.12 -3.41 -11.87
N VAL A 114 -3.77 -2.43 -11.25
CA VAL A 114 -5.16 -2.07 -11.58
C VAL A 114 -5.29 -1.65 -13.04
N LYS A 115 -4.37 -0.82 -13.55
CA LYS A 115 -4.38 -0.35 -14.95
C LYS A 115 -4.17 -1.49 -15.94
N LEU A 116 -3.28 -2.45 -15.63
CA LEU A 116 -3.08 -3.63 -16.46
C LEU A 116 -4.33 -4.50 -16.53
N THR A 117 -5.02 -4.72 -15.41
CA THR A 117 -6.26 -5.51 -15.40
C THR A 117 -7.38 -4.80 -16.16
N ARG A 118 -7.47 -3.47 -16.07
CA ARG A 118 -8.47 -2.67 -16.84
C ARG A 118 -8.28 -2.74 -18.35
N ARG A 119 -7.04 -2.86 -18.83
CA ARG A 119 -6.76 -2.96 -20.28
C ARG A 119 -7.11 -4.32 -20.88
N LYS A 120 -7.24 -5.36 -20.05
CA LYS A 120 -7.55 -6.73 -20.48
C LYS A 120 -9.05 -7.06 -20.47
N VAL A 121 -9.88 -6.16 -19.95
CA VAL A 121 -11.35 -6.29 -19.83
C VAL A 121 -11.98 -5.33 -20.82
#